data_AF-A0A2M7VV55-F1
#
_entry.id   AF-A0A2M7VV55-F1
#
_cell.length_a   1.000
_cell.length_b   1.000
_cell.length_c   1.000
_cell.angle_alpha   90.00
_cell.angle_beta   90.00
_cell.angle_gamma   90.00
#
_symmetry.space_group_name_H-M   'P 1'
#
loop_
_entity.id
_entity.type
_entity.pdbx_description
1 polymer ?
#
loop_
_entity_poly.entity_id
_entity_poly.type
_entity_poly.pdbx_seq_one_letter_code
_entity_poly.pdbx_strand_id
1 'polypeptide(L)'
;PSFHDIVFKTDLVSQLKQEGIKCLVIPHRSSEEIERWAKSNKIRLVVTPWKKQQQLEDKKYFDRLLKKFKIESPRTVSAKDRLDNCKTYVVQEKNSFGMFGTKFYQPDKSPKLDIDYKNTLVREFLPGPSAGISIFIDADGNYFLSGLRRQCFTYKNGFPETFLGIQWLPDNFFPESTNKKIGLEIKKLIDSLLYSKFSGVANIDF
;
A
#
# COMPACT_ATOMS: atom_id res chain seq x y z
N PRO A 1 8.89 21.46 -4.84
CA PRO A 1 9.29 21.55 -3.40
C PRO A 1 8.72 20.34 -2.67
N SER A 2 9.50 19.66 -1.83
CA SER A 2 8.96 18.58 -0.99
C SER A 2 8.10 19.17 0.14
N PHE A 3 7.21 18.37 0.75
CA PHE A 3 6.47 18.83 1.93
C PHE A 3 7.41 19.23 3.08
N HIS A 4 8.55 18.54 3.20
CA HIS A 4 9.62 18.90 4.12
C HIS A 4 10.16 20.30 3.85
N ASP A 5 10.44 20.64 2.59
CA ASP A 5 10.87 21.99 2.21
C ASP A 5 9.84 23.04 2.60
N ILE A 6 8.56 22.77 2.39
CA ILE A 6 7.47 23.69 2.77
C ILE A 6 7.50 23.90 4.29
N VAL A 7 7.56 22.82 5.07
CA VAL A 7 7.54 22.88 6.54
C VAL A 7 8.71 23.67 7.13
N PHE A 8 9.92 23.51 6.56
CA PHE A 8 11.14 24.04 7.18
C PHE A 8 11.73 25.28 6.49
N LYS A 9 11.25 25.65 5.30
CA LYS A 9 11.78 26.80 4.54
C LYS A 9 10.74 27.90 4.28
N THR A 10 9.55 27.80 4.87
CA THR A 10 8.49 28.79 4.74
C THR A 10 7.94 29.22 6.10
N ASP A 11 7.10 30.25 6.14
CA ASP A 11 6.42 30.72 7.35
C ASP A 11 5.11 29.96 7.66
N LEU A 12 4.98 28.73 7.14
CA LEU A 12 3.75 27.93 7.19
C LEU A 12 3.06 27.96 8.58
N VAL A 13 3.81 27.89 9.67
CA VAL A 13 3.24 27.95 11.04
C VAL A 13 2.46 29.24 11.29
N SER A 14 3.00 30.39 10.88
CA SER A 14 2.35 31.70 11.04
C SER A 14 1.05 31.75 10.24
N GLN A 15 1.09 31.30 8.97
CA GLN A 15 -0.09 31.24 8.11
C GLN A 15 -1.17 30.32 8.70
N LEU A 16 -0.80 29.12 9.16
CA LEU A 16 -1.75 28.19 9.77
C LEU A 16 -2.40 28.78 11.02
N LYS A 17 -1.65 29.51 11.85
CA LYS A 17 -2.19 30.19 13.03
C LYS A 17 -3.13 31.34 12.66
N GLN A 18 -2.75 32.16 11.68
CA GLN A 18 -3.58 33.26 11.17
C GLN A 18 -4.93 32.75 10.65
N GLU A 19 -4.90 31.65 9.90
CA GLU A 19 -6.09 31.01 9.33
C GLU A 19 -6.83 30.09 10.33
N GLY A 20 -6.34 29.95 11.57
CA GLY A 20 -6.95 29.09 12.59
C GLY A 20 -6.89 27.59 12.26
N ILE A 21 -6.01 27.16 11.35
CA ILE A 21 -5.86 25.78 10.91
C ILE A 21 -5.09 24.98 11.97
N LYS A 22 -5.77 24.00 12.57
CA LYS A 22 -5.22 23.13 13.62
C LYS A 22 -4.86 21.72 13.13
N CYS A 23 -5.23 21.40 11.89
CA CYS A 23 -5.11 20.06 11.35
C CYS A 23 -4.51 20.09 9.94
N LEU A 24 -3.55 19.23 9.66
CA LEU A 24 -2.92 19.11 8.35
C LEU A 24 -2.99 17.67 7.85
N VAL A 25 -3.53 17.50 6.64
CA VAL A 25 -3.37 16.27 5.87
C VAL A 25 -2.04 16.36 5.12
N ILE A 26 -1.17 15.36 5.30
CA ILE A 26 0.10 15.33 4.56
C ILE A 26 0.00 14.38 3.36
N PRO A 27 0.56 14.75 2.20
CA PRO A 27 0.23 14.10 0.92
C PRO A 27 0.86 12.71 0.74
N HIS A 28 1.91 12.35 1.48
CA HIS A 28 2.65 11.10 1.23
C HIS A 28 3.05 10.36 2.49
N ARG A 29 4.10 10.83 3.17
CA ARG A 29 4.71 10.13 4.30
C ARG A 29 5.00 11.11 5.41
N SER A 30 4.83 10.63 6.63
CA SER A 30 5.35 11.32 7.79
C SER A 30 6.87 11.15 7.88
N SER A 31 7.49 11.92 8.77
CA SER A 31 8.86 11.69 9.22
C SER A 31 8.95 12.08 10.70
N GLU A 32 9.98 11.59 11.41
CA GLU A 32 10.19 11.98 12.81
C GLU A 32 10.40 13.49 12.97
N GLU A 33 10.93 14.16 11.95
CA GLU A 33 11.11 15.62 11.92
C GLU A 33 9.78 16.34 11.77
N ILE A 34 8.94 15.91 10.82
CA ILE A 34 7.60 16.48 10.60
C ILE A 34 6.71 16.28 11.83
N GLU A 35 6.79 15.12 12.48
CA GLU A 35 6.03 14.84 13.71
C GLU A 35 6.47 15.72 14.87
N ARG A 36 7.78 15.88 15.07
CA ARG A 36 8.32 16.77 16.10
C ARG A 36 7.93 18.21 15.83
N TRP A 37 8.04 18.66 14.57
CA TRP A 37 7.63 19.99 14.16
C TRP A 37 6.14 20.24 14.46
N ALA A 38 5.26 19.31 14.08
CA ALA A 38 3.83 19.46 14.28
C ALA A 38 3.47 19.50 15.76
N LYS A 39 4.09 18.64 16.58
CA LYS A 39 3.91 18.62 18.03
C LYS A 39 4.32 19.94 18.68
N SER A 40 5.51 20.48 18.34
CA SER A 40 6.00 21.75 18.88
C SER A 40 5.10 22.93 18.52
N ASN A 41 4.42 22.85 17.38
CA ASN A 41 3.51 23.90 16.90
C ASN A 41 2.03 23.65 17.23
N LYS A 42 1.71 22.57 17.98
CA LYS A 42 0.34 22.16 18.32
C LYS A 42 -0.56 21.93 17.09
N ILE A 43 0.02 21.41 16.02
CA ILE A 43 -0.69 21.05 14.78
C ILE A 43 -0.98 19.55 14.81
N ARG A 44 -2.24 19.14 14.63
CA ARG A 44 -2.63 17.74 14.47
C ARG A 44 -2.31 17.30 13.04
N LEU A 45 -1.57 16.22 12.87
CA LEU A 45 -1.36 15.63 11.55
C LEU A 45 -2.39 14.52 11.31
N VAL A 46 -3.02 14.51 10.14
CA VAL A 46 -3.84 13.39 9.65
C VAL A 46 -2.93 12.46 8.87
N VAL A 47 -2.14 11.69 9.61
CA VAL A 47 -1.26 10.67 9.06
C VAL A 47 -0.89 9.65 10.13
N THR A 48 -0.62 8.45 9.65
CA THR A 48 -0.07 7.37 10.46
C THR A 48 1.34 7.76 10.91
N PRO A 49 1.67 7.63 12.20
CA PRO A 49 3.02 7.91 12.70
C PRO A 49 4.09 7.13 11.93
N TRP A 50 5.25 7.74 11.74
CA TRP A 50 6.32 7.26 10.85
C TRP A 50 6.73 5.82 11.14
N LYS A 51 6.99 5.48 12.40
CA LYS A 51 7.34 4.10 12.80
C LYS A 51 6.25 3.09 12.45
N LYS A 52 4.98 3.50 12.56
CA LYS A 52 3.84 2.66 12.24
C LYS A 52 3.63 2.54 10.73
N GLN A 53 3.86 3.62 10.00
CA GLN A 53 3.89 3.62 8.53
C GLN A 53 4.97 2.65 8.02
N GLN A 54 6.21 2.73 8.52
CA GLN A 54 7.28 1.80 8.16
C GLN A 54 6.90 0.34 8.44
N GLN A 55 6.22 0.08 9.57
CA GLN A 55 5.74 -1.26 9.89
C GLN A 55 4.67 -1.75 8.88
N LEU A 56 3.74 -0.89 8.46
CA LEU A 56 2.70 -1.25 7.49
C LEU A 56 3.23 -1.37 6.06
N GLU A 57 4.30 -0.63 5.72
CA GLU A 57 4.99 -0.73 4.43
C GLU A 57 5.88 -1.99 4.34
N ASP A 58 6.23 -2.64 5.45
CA ASP A 58 6.86 -3.96 5.45
C ASP A 58 5.86 -5.00 4.92
N LYS A 59 6.11 -5.48 3.69
CA LYS A 59 5.20 -6.41 2.99
C LYS A 59 4.94 -7.70 3.76
N LYS A 60 5.91 -8.20 4.54
CA LYS A 60 5.74 -9.43 5.34
C LYS A 60 4.89 -9.15 6.57
N TYR A 61 5.05 -7.98 7.20
CA TYR A 61 4.15 -7.56 8.27
C TYR A 61 2.72 -7.41 7.74
N PHE A 62 2.55 -6.71 6.63
CA PHE A 62 1.25 -6.51 6.02
C PHE A 62 0.60 -7.84 5.62
N ASP A 63 1.34 -8.79 5.04
CA ASP A 63 0.88 -10.15 4.76
C ASP A 63 0.34 -10.89 6.01
N ARG A 64 1.05 -10.77 7.15
CA ARG A 64 0.57 -11.33 8.43
C ARG A 64 -0.69 -10.63 8.92
N LEU A 65 -0.81 -9.32 8.70
CA LEU A 65 -2.01 -8.56 9.03
C LEU A 65 -3.20 -9.06 8.21
N LEU A 66 -3.05 -9.23 6.89
CA LEU A 66 -4.09 -9.77 6.01
C LEU A 66 -4.57 -11.15 6.49
N LYS A 67 -3.63 -12.05 6.82
CA LYS A 67 -3.95 -13.38 7.38
C LYS A 67 -4.69 -13.32 8.69
N LYS A 68 -4.27 -12.45 9.62
CA LYS A 68 -4.92 -12.26 10.92
C LYS A 68 -6.39 -11.85 10.77
N PHE A 69 -6.68 -10.99 9.80
CA PHE A 69 -8.03 -10.50 9.52
C PHE A 69 -8.79 -11.35 8.49
N LYS A 70 -8.22 -12.49 8.06
CA LYS A 70 -8.81 -13.38 7.03
C LYS A 70 -9.22 -12.61 5.77
N ILE A 71 -8.34 -11.69 5.35
CA ILE A 71 -8.45 -10.96 4.10
C ILE A 71 -7.85 -11.82 2.99
N GLU A 72 -8.60 -11.99 1.90
CA GLU A 72 -8.13 -12.75 0.75
C GLU A 72 -6.86 -12.11 0.17
N SER A 73 -5.84 -12.94 -0.03
CA SER A 73 -4.56 -12.51 -0.58
C SER A 73 -3.89 -13.69 -1.29
N PRO A 74 -2.98 -13.43 -2.26
CA PRO A 74 -2.25 -14.49 -2.93
C PRO A 74 -1.51 -15.36 -1.92
N ARG A 75 -1.48 -16.68 -2.16
CA ARG A 75 -0.80 -17.62 -1.28
C ARG A 75 0.66 -17.23 -1.11
N THR A 76 1.08 -17.02 0.14
CA THR A 76 2.49 -16.87 0.49
C THR A 76 3.21 -18.21 0.43
N VAL A 77 4.41 -18.20 -0.13
CA VAL A 77 5.30 -19.35 -0.16
C VAL A 77 6.43 -19.13 0.83
N SER A 78 6.70 -20.15 1.65
CA SER A 78 7.80 -20.18 2.60
C SER A 78 8.99 -20.98 2.06
N ALA A 79 10.16 -20.86 2.71
CA ALA A 79 11.34 -21.66 2.38
C ALA A 79 11.12 -23.18 2.48
N LYS A 80 10.09 -23.62 3.22
CA LYS A 80 9.76 -25.04 3.39
C LYS A 80 8.82 -25.57 2.30
N ASP A 81 8.14 -24.68 1.58
CA ASP A 81 7.26 -25.06 0.50
C ASP A 81 8.08 -25.42 -0.73
N ARG A 82 7.76 -26.55 -1.37
CA ARG A 82 8.28 -26.85 -2.70
C ARG A 82 7.57 -25.96 -3.72
N LEU A 83 8.35 -25.15 -4.45
CA LEU A 83 7.83 -24.40 -5.58
C LEU A 83 7.35 -25.37 -6.67
N ASP A 84 6.15 -25.13 -7.16
CA ASP A 84 5.56 -25.84 -8.29
C ASP A 84 6.18 -25.29 -9.59
N ASN A 85 6.80 -26.17 -10.36
CA ASN A 85 7.50 -25.81 -11.58
C ASN A 85 6.59 -25.22 -12.65
N CYS A 86 5.27 -25.49 -12.59
CA CYS A 86 4.30 -24.98 -13.54
C CYS A 86 3.68 -23.63 -13.13
N LYS A 87 4.04 -23.10 -11.95
CA LYS A 87 3.49 -21.84 -11.43
C LYS A 87 4.46 -20.69 -11.55
N THR A 88 3.88 -19.51 -11.70
CA THR A 88 4.62 -18.25 -11.59
C THR A 88 4.50 -17.69 -10.18
N TYR A 89 5.59 -17.13 -9.71
CA TYR A 89 5.70 -16.52 -8.39
C TYR A 89 6.13 -15.07 -8.51
N VAL A 90 5.77 -14.28 -7.51
CA VAL A 90 6.24 -12.91 -7.32
C VAL A 90 7.12 -12.88 -6.08
N VAL A 91 8.37 -12.46 -6.25
CA VAL A 91 9.34 -12.28 -5.17
C VAL A 91 9.48 -10.78 -4.91
N GLN A 92 9.17 -10.35 -3.70
CA GLN A 92 9.16 -8.94 -3.33
C GLN A 92 10.08 -8.68 -2.14
N GLU A 93 10.99 -7.73 -2.26
CA GLU A 93 11.74 -7.22 -1.13
C GLU A 93 10.80 -6.56 -0.11
N LYS A 94 10.97 -6.90 1.17
CA LYS A 94 10.03 -6.52 2.23
C LYS A 94 9.79 -5.01 2.33
N ASN A 95 10.81 -4.19 2.07
CA ASN A 95 10.79 -2.73 2.24
C ASN A 95 10.87 -1.95 0.92
N SER A 96 10.69 -2.60 -0.23
CA SER A 96 10.82 -1.93 -1.52
C SER A 96 9.57 -1.12 -1.91
N PHE A 97 9.72 -0.20 -2.86
CA PHE A 97 8.64 0.69 -3.30
C PHE A 97 8.17 0.37 -4.72
N GLY A 98 6.84 0.23 -4.88
CA GLY A 98 6.24 -0.07 -6.17
C GLY A 98 6.82 -1.33 -6.82
N MET A 99 7.14 -1.24 -8.11
CA MET A 99 7.79 -2.33 -8.86
C MET A 99 9.26 -2.54 -8.50
N PHE A 100 9.93 -1.55 -7.90
CA PHE A 100 11.30 -1.73 -7.46
C PHE A 100 11.34 -2.82 -6.38
N GLY A 101 12.28 -3.75 -6.49
CA GLY A 101 12.38 -4.92 -5.61
C GLY A 101 11.28 -5.97 -5.81
N THR A 102 10.47 -5.89 -6.87
CA THR A 102 9.53 -6.95 -7.28
C THR A 102 10.09 -7.70 -8.50
N LYS A 103 10.16 -9.03 -8.42
CA LYS A 103 10.62 -9.91 -9.50
C LYS A 103 9.61 -11.02 -9.76
N PHE A 104 9.41 -11.36 -11.03
CA PHE A 104 8.64 -12.54 -11.42
C PHE A 104 9.56 -13.74 -11.55
N TYR A 105 9.13 -14.88 -11.01
CA TYR A 105 9.90 -16.11 -10.96
C TYR A 105 9.10 -17.27 -11.53
N GLN A 106 9.66 -17.95 -12.52
CA GLN A 106 9.13 -19.18 -13.11
C GLN A 106 10.21 -20.26 -12.93
N PRO A 107 9.99 -21.29 -12.09
CA PRO A 107 11.05 -22.25 -11.75
C PRO A 107 11.59 -23.04 -12.95
N ASP A 108 10.75 -23.31 -13.94
CA ASP A 108 11.10 -23.99 -15.19
C ASP A 108 12.05 -23.16 -16.08
N LYS A 109 11.88 -21.84 -16.11
CA LYS A 109 12.70 -20.92 -16.92
C LYS A 109 13.92 -20.38 -16.20
N SER A 110 13.89 -20.37 -14.87
CA SER A 110 14.93 -19.76 -14.04
C SER A 110 15.31 -20.63 -12.84
N PRO A 111 15.77 -21.88 -13.00
CA PRO A 111 15.88 -22.86 -11.90
C PRO A 111 16.85 -22.52 -10.75
N LYS A 112 17.61 -21.41 -10.85
CA LYS A 112 18.70 -21.04 -9.93
C LYS A 112 18.45 -19.73 -9.15
N LEU A 113 17.20 -19.33 -8.91
CA LEU A 113 16.97 -18.16 -8.07
C LEU A 113 17.19 -18.54 -6.60
N ASP A 114 18.32 -18.09 -6.04
CA ASP A 114 18.53 -18.12 -4.61
C ASP A 114 17.66 -17.04 -3.96
N ILE A 115 16.63 -17.47 -3.25
CA ILE A 115 15.65 -16.59 -2.62
C ILE A 115 16.03 -16.40 -1.16
N ASP A 116 16.42 -15.17 -0.79
CA ASP A 116 16.52 -14.78 0.61
C ASP A 116 15.11 -14.62 1.22
N TYR A 117 14.53 -15.72 1.67
CA TYR A 117 13.22 -15.75 2.32
C TYR A 117 13.17 -14.93 3.62
N LYS A 118 14.29 -14.51 4.20
CA LYS A 118 14.30 -13.65 5.40
C LYS A 118 13.86 -12.23 5.02
N ASN A 119 14.39 -11.70 3.92
CA ASN A 119 14.15 -10.33 3.49
C ASN A 119 13.17 -10.19 2.33
N THR A 120 12.72 -11.30 1.74
CA THR A 120 11.70 -11.29 0.69
C THR A 120 10.38 -11.92 1.14
N LEU A 121 9.32 -11.51 0.46
CA LEU A 121 8.00 -12.12 0.47
C LEU A 121 7.80 -12.79 -0.90
N VAL A 122 7.55 -14.10 -0.88
CA VAL A 122 7.23 -14.86 -2.09
C VAL A 122 5.74 -15.17 -2.10
N ARG A 123 5.08 -14.87 -3.21
CA ARG A 123 3.65 -15.13 -3.40
C ARG A 123 3.40 -15.82 -4.73
N GLU A 124 2.32 -16.57 -4.82
CA GLU A 124 1.76 -16.98 -6.10
C GLU A 124 1.41 -15.75 -6.95
N PHE A 125 1.75 -15.78 -8.23
CA PHE A 125 1.31 -14.76 -9.18
C PHE A 125 -0.14 -15.05 -9.60
N LEU A 126 -1.02 -14.06 -9.43
CA LEU A 126 -2.39 -14.12 -9.92
C LEU A 126 -2.50 -13.31 -11.22
N PRO A 127 -2.86 -13.94 -12.35
CA PRO A 127 -3.12 -13.20 -13.57
C PRO A 127 -4.44 -12.43 -13.46
N GLY A 128 -4.48 -11.23 -14.04
CA GLY A 128 -5.68 -10.40 -14.04
C GLY A 128 -5.36 -8.92 -14.18
N PRO A 129 -6.39 -8.07 -14.27
CA PRO A 129 -6.21 -6.63 -14.20
C PRO A 129 -5.71 -6.24 -12.80
N SER A 130 -4.65 -5.43 -12.72
CA SER A 130 -4.26 -4.80 -11.46
C SER A 130 -5.20 -3.64 -11.19
N ALA A 131 -6.10 -3.83 -10.24
CA ALA A 131 -7.04 -2.83 -9.78
C ALA A 131 -6.60 -2.27 -8.42
N GLY A 132 -7.29 -1.24 -7.96
CA GLY A 132 -7.03 -0.67 -6.66
C GLY A 132 -8.08 0.33 -6.24
N ILE A 133 -8.01 0.70 -4.97
CA ILE A 133 -8.84 1.72 -4.34
C ILE A 133 -7.97 2.51 -3.36
N SER A 134 -8.30 3.78 -3.15
CA SER A 134 -7.70 4.57 -2.10
C SER A 134 -8.70 4.70 -0.94
N ILE A 135 -8.22 4.45 0.27
CA ILE A 135 -8.99 4.54 1.50
C ILE A 135 -8.41 5.70 2.29
N PHE A 136 -9.22 6.72 2.56
CA PHE A 136 -8.88 7.76 3.52
C PHE A 136 -9.52 7.42 4.87
N ILE A 137 -8.71 7.38 5.93
CA ILE A 137 -9.19 7.20 7.31
C ILE A 137 -8.81 8.46 8.09
N ASP A 138 -9.81 9.17 8.61
CA ASP A 138 -9.55 10.34 9.43
C ASP A 138 -9.05 9.96 10.83
N ALA A 139 -8.76 10.98 11.64
CA ALA A 139 -8.17 10.75 12.94
C ALA A 139 -9.18 10.32 14.02
N ASP A 140 -10.47 10.28 13.69
CA ASP A 140 -11.56 9.81 14.57
C ASP A 140 -12.09 8.43 14.12
N GLY A 141 -11.54 7.88 13.03
CA GLY A 141 -11.83 6.54 12.52
C GLY A 141 -12.90 6.51 11.43
N ASN A 142 -13.40 7.66 10.97
CA ASN A 142 -14.28 7.70 9.80
C ASN A 142 -13.46 7.38 8.54
N TYR A 143 -14.09 6.71 7.57
CA TYR A 143 -13.42 6.31 6.34
C TYR A 143 -14.18 6.72 5.10
N PHE A 144 -13.41 7.00 4.05
CA PHE A 144 -13.90 7.41 2.74
C PHE A 144 -13.16 6.62 1.67
N LEU A 145 -13.89 6.19 0.65
CA LEU A 145 -13.36 5.39 -0.44
C LEU A 145 -13.29 6.24 -1.72
N SER A 146 -12.19 6.13 -2.46
CA SER A 146 -12.15 6.63 -3.83
C SER A 146 -12.97 5.74 -4.76
N GLY A 147 -13.10 6.16 -6.03
CA GLY A 147 -13.50 5.26 -7.10
C GLY A 147 -12.53 4.09 -7.28
N LEU A 148 -12.98 3.05 -7.98
CA LEU A 148 -12.11 1.97 -8.43
C LEU A 148 -11.11 2.51 -9.46
N ARG A 149 -9.86 2.06 -9.39
CA ARG A 149 -8.82 2.42 -10.36
C ARG A 149 -8.08 1.21 -10.87
N ARG A 150 -7.50 1.31 -12.06
CA ARG A 150 -6.58 0.35 -12.66
C ARG A 150 -5.19 0.94 -12.74
N GLN A 151 -4.17 0.11 -12.51
CA GLN A 151 -2.79 0.43 -12.85
C GLN A 151 -2.49 0.01 -14.30
N CYS A 152 -1.97 0.95 -15.09
CA CYS A 152 -1.67 0.73 -16.50
C CYS A 152 -0.17 0.47 -16.66
N PHE A 153 0.18 -0.65 -17.32
CA PHE A 153 1.56 -1.05 -17.56
C PHE A 153 1.81 -1.38 -19.03
N THR A 154 3.04 -1.21 -19.49
CA THR A 154 3.56 -1.99 -20.62
C THR A 154 3.88 -3.40 -20.15
N TYR A 155 3.89 -4.36 -21.09
CA TYR A 155 4.14 -5.76 -20.79
C TYR A 155 5.30 -6.30 -21.62
N LYS A 156 6.12 -7.14 -20.98
CA LYS A 156 7.18 -7.91 -21.63
C LYS A 156 7.15 -9.34 -21.13
N ASN A 157 7.14 -10.29 -22.06
CA ASN A 157 7.01 -11.72 -21.76
C ASN A 157 5.80 -12.05 -20.87
N GLY A 158 4.69 -11.31 -21.03
CA GLY A 158 3.47 -11.48 -20.24
C GLY A 158 3.48 -10.83 -18.84
N PHE A 159 4.56 -10.13 -18.45
CA PHE A 159 4.69 -9.49 -17.15
C PHE A 159 4.70 -7.96 -17.24
N PRO A 160 4.16 -7.24 -16.24
CA PRO A 160 4.30 -5.79 -16.13
C PRO A 160 5.78 -5.36 -16.16
N GLU A 161 6.11 -4.41 -17.04
CA GLU A 161 7.48 -3.89 -17.19
C GLU A 161 7.59 -2.39 -16.84
N THR A 162 6.78 -1.53 -17.46
CA THR A 162 6.82 -0.08 -17.21
C THR A 162 5.46 0.43 -16.75
N PHE A 163 5.42 1.16 -15.63
CA PHE A 163 4.22 1.83 -15.16
C PHE A 163 3.92 3.07 -16.00
N LEU A 164 2.71 3.15 -16.55
CA LEU A 164 2.26 4.23 -17.43
C LEU A 164 1.32 5.21 -16.73
N GLY A 165 0.66 4.79 -15.65
CA GLY A 165 -0.26 5.65 -14.89
C GLY A 165 -1.47 4.92 -14.32
N ILE A 166 -2.47 5.70 -13.94
CA ILE A 166 -3.71 5.25 -13.30
C ILE A 166 -4.89 5.62 -14.19
N GLN A 167 -5.83 4.69 -14.36
CA GLN A 167 -7.12 4.93 -15.00
C GLN A 167 -8.25 4.70 -13.99
N TRP A 168 -9.15 5.67 -13.82
CA TRP A 168 -10.37 5.48 -13.04
C TRP A 168 -11.33 4.57 -13.81
N LEU A 169 -11.95 3.63 -13.10
CA LEU A 169 -12.85 2.63 -13.65
C LEU A 169 -14.31 2.97 -13.32
N PRO A 170 -15.25 2.64 -14.21
CA PRO A 170 -16.66 2.75 -13.89
C PRO A 170 -17.06 1.75 -12.80
N ASP A 171 -18.18 2.01 -12.13
CA ASP A 171 -18.74 1.17 -11.07
C ASP A 171 -19.09 -0.25 -11.55
N ASN A 172 -19.43 -0.39 -12.83
CA ASN A 172 -19.78 -1.66 -13.47
C ASN A 172 -18.59 -2.39 -14.15
N PHE A 173 -17.34 -2.00 -13.86
CA PHE A 173 -16.16 -2.64 -14.45
C PHE A 173 -16.08 -4.14 -14.13
N PHE A 174 -16.45 -4.53 -12.91
CA PHE A 174 -16.61 -5.92 -12.52
C PHE A 174 -18.10 -6.30 -12.41
N PRO A 175 -18.45 -7.60 -12.57
CA PRO A 175 -19.78 -8.08 -12.27
C PRO A 175 -20.19 -7.74 -10.82
N GLU A 176 -21.48 -7.54 -10.58
CA GLU A 176 -22.02 -7.16 -9.26
C GLU A 176 -21.59 -8.12 -8.15
N SER A 177 -21.54 -9.42 -8.44
CA SER A 177 -21.08 -10.45 -7.50
C SER A 177 -19.62 -10.26 -7.08
N THR A 178 -18.76 -9.84 -8.00
CA THR A 178 -17.35 -9.52 -7.73
C THR A 178 -17.24 -8.21 -6.93
N ASN A 179 -17.99 -7.17 -7.29
CA ASN A 179 -18.03 -5.92 -6.54
C ASN A 179 -18.48 -6.13 -5.08
N LYS A 180 -19.47 -7.00 -4.84
CA LYS A 180 -19.89 -7.39 -3.48
C LYS A 180 -18.75 -8.04 -2.70
N LYS A 181 -17.99 -8.95 -3.32
CA LYS A 181 -16.81 -9.57 -2.69
C LYS A 181 -15.72 -8.55 -2.38
N ILE A 182 -15.39 -7.68 -3.34
CA ILE A 182 -14.42 -6.59 -3.14
C ILE A 182 -14.84 -5.71 -1.96
N GLY A 183 -16.12 -5.31 -1.88
CA GLY A 183 -16.64 -4.52 -0.76
C GLY A 183 -16.49 -5.21 0.60
N LEU A 184 -16.70 -6.52 0.68
CA LEU A 184 -16.48 -7.30 1.90
C LEU A 184 -15.00 -7.34 2.30
N GLU A 185 -14.10 -7.54 1.35
CA GLU A 185 -12.65 -7.55 1.61
C GLU A 185 -12.12 -6.17 2.01
N ILE A 186 -12.60 -5.10 1.35
CA ILE A 186 -12.28 -3.71 1.73
C ILE A 186 -12.74 -3.41 3.15
N LYS A 187 -13.93 -3.87 3.56
CA LYS A 187 -14.41 -3.68 4.93
C LYS A 187 -13.48 -4.34 5.95
N LYS A 188 -13.09 -5.60 5.73
CA LYS A 188 -12.11 -6.29 6.58
C LYS A 188 -10.76 -5.54 6.63
N LEU A 189 -10.34 -5.00 5.48
CA LEU A 189 -9.11 -4.23 5.39
C LEU A 189 -9.19 -2.93 6.21
N ILE A 190 -10.29 -2.19 6.12
CA ILE A 190 -10.55 -1.00 6.96
C ILE A 190 -10.48 -1.38 8.45
N ASP A 191 -11.16 -2.47 8.85
CA ASP A 191 -11.11 -2.96 10.24
C ASP A 191 -9.66 -3.25 10.68
N SER A 192 -8.83 -3.83 9.80
CA SER A 192 -7.42 -4.11 10.07
C SER A 192 -6.55 -2.86 10.19
N LEU A 193 -6.85 -1.82 9.39
CA LEU A 193 -6.18 -0.52 9.42
C LEU A 193 -6.56 0.25 10.69
N LEU A 194 -7.85 0.28 11.05
CA LEU A 194 -8.35 0.88 12.30
C LEU A 194 -7.77 0.17 13.53
N TYR A 195 -7.73 -1.16 13.53
CA TYR A 195 -7.04 -1.93 14.58
C TYR A 195 -5.56 -1.54 14.71
N SER A 196 -4.92 -1.24 13.58
CA SER A 196 -3.54 -0.77 13.52
C SER A 196 -3.38 0.71 13.85
N LYS A 197 -4.47 1.42 14.22
CA LYS A 197 -4.50 2.87 14.45
C LYS A 197 -3.97 3.68 13.26
N PHE A 198 -4.26 3.19 12.05
CA PHE A 198 -3.93 3.90 10.81
C PHE A 198 -4.82 5.13 10.65
N SER A 199 -4.23 6.23 10.21
CA SER A 199 -4.92 7.42 9.71
C SER A 199 -4.18 7.98 8.49
N GLY A 200 -4.89 8.70 7.63
CA GLY A 200 -4.39 9.19 6.35
C GLY A 200 -4.87 8.35 5.17
N VAL A 201 -4.09 8.33 4.08
CA VAL A 201 -4.47 7.69 2.82
C VAL A 201 -3.74 6.36 2.64
N ALA A 202 -4.49 5.27 2.50
CA ALA A 202 -3.98 3.96 2.12
C ALA A 202 -4.33 3.67 0.66
N ASN A 203 -3.32 3.47 -0.19
CA ASN A 203 -3.50 3.01 -1.55
C ASN A 203 -3.41 1.48 -1.57
N ILE A 204 -4.53 0.84 -1.90
CA ILE A 204 -4.66 -0.62 -1.89
C ILE A 204 -4.76 -1.08 -3.33
N ASP A 205 -3.88 -2.00 -3.72
CA ASP A 205 -3.85 -2.62 -5.03
C ASP A 205 -4.17 -4.12 -4.89
N PHE A 206 -4.99 -4.65 -5.80
CA PHE A 206 -5.46 -6.04 -5.82
C PHE A 206 -5.62 -6.59 -7.24
#